data_AF-A0A2K5ZIM3-F1
#
_entry.id   AF-A0A2K5ZIM3-F1
#
_cell.length_a   1.000
_cell.length_b   1.000
_cell.length_c   1.000
_cell.angle_alpha   90.00
_cell.angle_beta   90.00
_cell.angle_gamma   90.00
#
_symmetry.space_group_name_H-M   'P 1'
#
loop_
_entity.id
_entity.type
_entity.pdbx_description
1 polymer ?
#
loop_
_entity_poly.entity_id
_entity_poly.type
_entity_poly.pdbx_seq_one_letter_code
_entity_poly.pdbx_strand_id
1 'polypeptide(L)'
;VLFYHFLHHVTDLKKAQINIVFDMLDWNAVGEIGFEQFYMLVCMLLAHENHLEGQFMYRHSRPVFDLLDLKGDLRIGAKNFGMYRFLFNIHKQELKDLFHDFDVTGDNLLNYQEFKLYTIIYIDKLQRRQKTEEKEKEERTRSLYSKRKCHMK
;
A
#
# COMPACT_ATOMS: atom_id res chain seq x y z
N VAL A 1 4.84 16.59 19.08
CA VAL A 1 4.09 17.80 18.63
C VAL A 1 4.40 18.15 17.17
N LEU A 2 5.68 18.31 16.79
CA LEU A 2 6.06 18.63 15.39
C LEU A 2 5.54 17.61 14.36
N PHE A 3 5.76 16.32 14.61
CA PHE A 3 5.28 15.23 13.74
C PHE A 3 3.78 15.29 13.47
N TYR A 4 2.98 15.54 14.51
CA TYR A 4 1.53 15.65 14.40
C TYR A 4 1.15 16.80 13.46
N HIS A 5 1.72 17.99 13.66
CA HIS A 5 1.41 19.15 12.82
C HIS A 5 1.85 18.95 11.37
N PHE A 6 3.02 18.32 11.15
CA PHE A 6 3.47 17.95 9.82
C PHE A 6 2.45 17.04 9.12
N LEU A 7 2.12 15.89 9.71
CA LEU A 7 1.19 14.94 9.09
C LEU A 7 -0.21 15.52 8.90
N HIS A 8 -0.71 16.26 9.88
CA HIS A 8 -2.01 16.93 9.77
C HIS A 8 -2.04 18.00 8.67
N HIS A 9 -0.89 18.58 8.33
CA HIS A 9 -0.80 19.59 7.27
C HIS A 9 -0.71 18.97 5.88
N VAL A 10 0.03 17.86 5.74
CA VAL A 10 0.35 17.25 4.42
C VAL A 10 -0.55 16.07 4.05
N THR A 11 -1.49 15.68 4.91
CA THR A 11 -2.41 14.56 4.69
C THR A 11 -3.79 14.83 5.27
N ASP A 12 -4.79 14.05 4.85
CA ASP A 12 -6.13 14.03 5.45
C ASP A 12 -6.25 13.08 6.66
N LEU A 13 -5.14 12.64 7.24
CA LEU A 13 -5.16 11.70 8.35
C LEU A 13 -5.76 12.33 9.61
N LYS A 14 -6.69 11.61 10.23
CA LYS A 14 -7.27 12.01 11.52
C LYS A 14 -6.23 11.83 12.63
N LYS A 15 -6.38 12.58 13.73
CA LYS A 15 -5.52 12.47 14.93
C LYS A 15 -5.26 11.02 15.37
N ALA A 16 -6.29 10.18 15.37
CA ALA A 16 -6.14 8.76 15.72
C ALA A 16 -5.23 8.00 14.74
N GLN A 17 -5.33 8.26 13.44
CA GLN A 17 -4.45 7.66 12.43
C GLN A 17 -3.03 8.19 12.56
N ILE A 18 -2.85 9.50 12.77
CA ILE A 18 -1.53 10.10 12.98
C ILE A 18 -0.82 9.47 14.18
N ASN A 19 -1.53 9.23 15.29
CA ASN A 19 -0.97 8.54 16.44
C ASN A 19 -0.57 7.10 16.09
N ILE A 20 -1.42 6.36 15.37
CA ILE A 20 -1.10 5.00 14.90
C ILE A 20 0.18 5.00 14.03
N VAL A 21 0.34 5.98 13.13
CA VAL A 21 1.57 6.11 12.30
C VAL A 21 2.78 6.44 13.15
N PHE A 22 2.62 7.30 14.16
CA PHE A 22 3.71 7.63 15.09
C PHE A 22 4.20 6.37 15.82
N ASP A 23 3.28 5.63 16.44
CA ASP A 23 3.58 4.41 17.20
C ASP A 23 4.25 3.33 16.33
N MET A 24 3.90 3.28 15.04
CA MET A 24 4.52 2.37 14.07
C MET A 24 5.98 2.72 13.76
N LEU A 25 6.30 4.02 13.69
CA LEU A 25 7.63 4.51 13.33
C LEU A 25 8.58 4.60 14.54
N ASP A 26 8.03 4.83 15.73
CA ASP A 26 8.72 4.82 17.02
C ASP A 26 8.78 3.39 17.61
N TRP A 27 9.21 2.43 16.79
CA TRP A 27 9.31 1.01 17.14
C TRP A 27 10.23 0.69 18.33
N ASN A 28 11.17 1.59 18.67
CA ASN A 28 12.04 1.50 19.84
C ASN A 28 11.48 2.25 21.07
N ALA A 29 10.29 2.84 20.96
CA ALA A 29 9.56 3.53 22.03
C ALA A 29 10.38 4.63 22.74
N VAL A 30 11.19 5.37 22.00
CA VAL A 30 12.01 6.47 22.54
C VAL A 30 11.23 7.79 22.53
N GLY A 31 10.06 7.83 21.91
CA GLY A 31 9.22 9.03 21.78
C GLY A 31 9.68 9.96 20.66
N GLU A 32 10.56 9.49 19.77
CA GLU A 32 11.14 10.27 18.69
C GLU A 32 11.20 9.47 17.39
N ILE A 33 11.02 10.17 16.26
CA ILE A 33 11.15 9.60 14.93
C ILE A 33 12.44 10.14 14.34
N GLY A 34 13.43 9.26 14.18
CA GLY A 34 14.69 9.58 13.53
C GLY A 34 14.53 9.78 12.02
N PHE A 35 15.62 10.22 11.39
CA PHE A 35 15.60 10.56 9.96
C PHE A 35 15.21 9.38 9.06
N GLU A 36 15.69 8.17 9.34
CA GLU A 36 15.40 6.99 8.52
C GLU A 36 13.91 6.62 8.56
N GLN A 37 13.30 6.64 9.75
CA GLN A 37 11.88 6.37 9.92
C GLN A 37 11.03 7.47 9.27
N PHE A 38 11.44 8.73 9.43
CA PHE A 38 10.77 9.85 8.77
C PHE A 38 10.88 9.78 7.25
N TYR A 39 12.04 9.41 6.71
CA TYR A 39 12.26 9.21 5.29
C TYR A 39 11.34 8.12 4.73
N MET A 40 11.26 6.97 5.41
CA MET A 40 10.35 5.89 5.03
C MET A 40 8.89 6.34 5.00
N LEU A 41 8.46 7.13 5.98
CA LEU A 41 7.13 7.73 5.98
C LEU A 41 6.91 8.62 4.76
N VAL A 42 7.82 9.55 4.48
CA VAL A 42 7.71 10.44 3.32
C VAL A 42 7.61 9.63 2.02
N CYS A 43 8.40 8.58 1.86
CA CYS A 43 8.29 7.68 0.71
C CYS A 43 6.93 6.97 0.62
N MET A 44 6.37 6.51 1.74
CA MET A 44 5.02 5.93 1.77
C MET A 44 3.96 6.95 1.37
N LEU A 45 4.03 8.18 1.87
CA LEU A 45 3.06 9.24 1.54
C LEU A 45 3.15 9.63 0.06
N LEU A 46 4.37 9.74 -0.49
CA LEU A 46 4.57 10.00 -1.92
C LEU A 46 4.06 8.84 -2.78
N ALA A 47 4.24 7.59 -2.35
CA ALA A 47 3.69 6.44 -3.05
C ALA A 47 2.15 6.47 -3.01
N HIS A 48 1.55 6.88 -1.89
CA HIS A 48 0.10 6.99 -1.75
C HIS A 48 -0.49 8.08 -2.65
N GLU A 49 0.09 9.28 -2.62
CA GLU A 49 -0.34 10.42 -3.43
C GLU A 49 -0.29 10.12 -4.94
N ASN A 50 0.68 9.31 -5.37
CA ASN A 50 0.86 8.93 -6.77
C ASN A 50 0.22 7.58 -7.16
N HIS A 51 -0.53 6.93 -6.25
CA HIS A 51 -1.13 5.60 -6.48
C HIS A 51 -0.11 4.51 -6.85
N LEU A 52 1.07 4.54 -6.24
CA LEU A 52 2.17 3.60 -6.43
C LEU A 52 2.41 2.72 -5.21
N GLU A 53 1.46 2.59 -4.29
CA GLU A 53 1.59 1.87 -3.02
C GLU A 53 1.99 0.41 -3.24
N GLY A 54 1.40 -0.26 -4.24
CA GLY A 54 1.79 -1.61 -4.61
C GLY A 54 3.24 -1.75 -5.04
N GLN A 55 3.73 -0.78 -5.80
CA GLN A 55 5.11 -0.77 -6.33
C GLN A 55 6.10 -0.46 -5.24
N PHE A 56 5.71 0.44 -4.34
CA PHE A 56 6.43 0.72 -3.12
C PHE A 56 6.55 -0.53 -2.24
N MET A 57 5.43 -1.20 -1.92
CA MET A 57 5.44 -2.44 -1.13
C MET A 57 6.27 -3.54 -1.78
N TYR A 58 6.23 -3.70 -3.11
CA TYR A 58 7.05 -4.68 -3.80
C TYR A 58 8.55 -4.37 -3.72
N ARG A 59 8.95 -3.14 -4.06
CA ARG A 59 10.37 -2.71 -4.09
C ARG A 59 10.97 -2.60 -2.69
N HIS A 60 10.17 -2.25 -1.69
CA HIS A 60 10.56 -2.08 -0.30
C HIS A 60 9.91 -3.14 0.60
N SER A 61 9.70 -4.35 0.07
CA SER A 61 8.98 -5.42 0.78
C SER A 61 9.59 -5.77 2.13
N ARG A 62 10.92 -5.78 2.26
CA ARG A 62 11.56 -6.04 3.56
C ARG A 62 11.34 -4.91 4.58
N PRO A 63 11.68 -3.65 4.28
CA PRO A 63 11.36 -2.53 5.19
C PRO A 63 9.89 -2.45 5.58
N VAL A 64 8.96 -2.66 4.62
CA VAL A 64 7.52 -2.65 4.90
C VAL A 64 7.11 -3.83 5.78
N PHE A 65 7.69 -5.01 5.56
CA PHE A 65 7.44 -6.17 6.40
C PHE A 65 7.88 -5.91 7.85
N ASP A 66 9.12 -5.43 8.02
CA ASP A 66 9.68 -5.14 9.34
C ASP A 66 8.85 -4.05 10.06
N LEU A 67 8.30 -3.08 9.32
CA LEU A 67 7.39 -2.05 9.85
C LEU A 67 6.03 -2.60 10.31
N LEU A 68 5.52 -3.65 9.65
CA LEU A 68 4.24 -4.28 9.97
C LEU A 68 4.37 -5.36 11.05
N ASP A 69 5.57 -5.88 11.26
CA ASP A 69 5.93 -6.80 12.34
C ASP A 69 6.15 -6.07 13.67
N LEU A 70 5.05 -5.58 14.25
CA LEU A 70 5.09 -4.82 15.51
C LEU A 70 5.67 -5.59 16.70
N LYS A 71 5.71 -6.93 16.63
CA LYS A 71 6.19 -7.77 17.72
C LYS A 71 7.65 -8.18 17.55
N GLY A 72 8.20 -8.03 16.35
CA GLY A 72 9.53 -8.54 16.01
C GLY A 72 9.60 -10.07 15.98
N ASP A 73 8.47 -10.77 15.85
CA ASP A 73 8.40 -12.24 15.81
C ASP A 73 8.47 -12.81 14.39
N LEU A 74 8.84 -11.96 13.41
CA LEU A 74 8.94 -12.26 11.99
C LEU A 74 7.61 -12.75 11.41
N ARG A 75 6.51 -12.18 11.90
CA ARG A 75 5.14 -12.50 11.51
C ARG A 75 4.26 -11.25 11.50
N ILE A 76 3.43 -11.12 10.46
CA ILE A 76 2.42 -10.06 10.36
C ILE A 76 1.05 -10.66 10.64
N GLY A 77 0.37 -10.17 11.67
CA GLY A 77 -1.02 -10.53 11.95
C GLY A 77 -2.03 -9.67 11.19
N ALA A 78 -3.16 -10.26 10.80
CA ALA A 78 -4.22 -9.58 10.04
C ALA A 78 -4.79 -8.34 10.76
N LYS A 79 -4.90 -8.40 12.09
CA LYS A 79 -5.34 -7.26 12.91
C LYS A 79 -4.35 -6.10 12.83
N ASN A 80 -3.06 -6.40 12.98
CA ASN A 80 -1.98 -5.40 12.95
C ASN A 80 -1.93 -4.75 11.57
N PHE A 81 -1.86 -5.54 10.51
CA PHE A 81 -1.88 -5.02 9.14
C PHE A 81 -3.17 -4.21 8.87
N GLY A 82 -4.31 -4.68 9.39
CA GLY A 82 -5.58 -3.98 9.30
C GLY A 82 -5.60 -2.58 9.90
N MET A 83 -4.75 -2.29 10.90
CA MET A 83 -4.60 -0.96 11.48
C MET A 83 -3.90 0.00 10.52
N TYR A 84 -2.93 -0.48 9.73
CA TYR A 84 -2.08 0.34 8.86
C TYR A 84 -2.44 0.29 7.39
N ARG A 85 -3.39 -0.57 6.98
CA ARG A 85 -3.80 -0.75 5.57
C ARG A 85 -4.12 0.55 4.82
N PHE A 86 -4.52 1.60 5.54
CA PHE A 86 -4.82 2.91 4.96
C PHE A 86 -3.58 3.59 4.36
N LEU A 87 -2.37 3.32 4.85
CA LEU A 87 -1.12 3.83 4.28
C LEU A 87 -0.80 3.25 2.91
N PHE A 88 -1.39 2.09 2.59
CA PHE A 88 -1.14 1.35 1.36
C PHE A 88 -2.36 1.30 0.44
N ASN A 89 -3.42 2.05 0.78
CA ASN A 89 -4.71 2.03 0.09
C ASN A 89 -5.32 0.62 -0.08
N ILE A 90 -5.10 -0.27 0.90
CA ILE A 90 -5.62 -1.64 0.88
C ILE A 90 -7.01 -1.66 1.55
N HIS A 91 -7.99 -2.23 0.85
CA HIS A 91 -9.33 -2.36 1.40
C HIS A 91 -9.46 -3.54 2.38
N LYS A 92 -10.47 -3.50 3.25
CA LYS A 92 -10.70 -4.57 4.24
C LYS A 92 -10.89 -5.94 3.60
N GLN A 93 -11.60 -6.01 2.48
CA GLN A 93 -11.85 -7.28 1.79
C GLN A 93 -10.57 -7.80 1.16
N GLU A 94 -9.82 -6.94 0.48
CA GLU A 94 -8.52 -7.29 -0.10
C GLU A 94 -7.52 -7.80 0.95
N LEU A 95 -7.50 -7.20 2.14
CA LEU A 95 -6.69 -7.71 3.25
C LEU A 95 -7.15 -9.11 3.72
N LYS A 96 -8.46 -9.39 3.74
CA LYS A 96 -8.95 -10.73 4.09
C LYS A 96 -8.56 -11.76 3.02
N ASP A 97 -8.75 -11.40 1.76
CA ASP A 97 -8.40 -12.25 0.63
C ASP A 97 -6.89 -12.54 0.62
N LEU A 98 -6.07 -11.56 0.98
CA LEU A 98 -4.62 -11.72 1.15
C LEU A 98 -4.29 -12.80 2.18
N PHE A 99 -4.83 -12.71 3.41
CA PHE A 99 -4.53 -13.72 4.42
C PHE A 99 -5.06 -15.10 4.04
N HIS A 100 -6.24 -15.16 3.41
CA HIS A 100 -6.81 -16.41 2.93
C HIS A 100 -5.96 -17.08 1.83
N ASP A 101 -5.45 -16.29 0.88
CA ASP A 101 -4.78 -16.82 -0.32
C ASP A 101 -3.29 -17.11 -0.10
N PHE A 102 -2.64 -16.43 0.85
CA PHE A 102 -1.18 -16.44 1.00
C PHE A 102 -0.67 -17.00 2.32
N ASP A 103 -1.52 -17.25 3.32
CA ASP A 103 -1.13 -17.99 4.53
C ASP A 103 -1.02 -19.49 4.20
N VAL A 104 0.14 -19.87 3.67
CA VAL A 104 0.44 -21.26 3.28
C VAL A 104 0.70 -22.10 4.52
N THR A 105 1.25 -21.49 5.57
CA THR A 105 1.54 -22.20 6.83
C THR A 105 0.28 -22.51 7.65
N GLY A 106 -0.81 -21.77 7.46
CA GLY A 106 -2.08 -21.93 8.15
C GLY A 106 -2.07 -21.41 9.60
N ASP A 107 -1.11 -20.55 9.96
CA ASP A 107 -0.97 -20.00 11.31
C ASP A 107 -1.78 -18.70 11.53
N ASN A 108 -2.53 -18.25 10.51
CA ASN A 108 -3.25 -16.98 10.42
C ASN A 108 -2.34 -15.75 10.54
N LEU A 109 -1.04 -15.93 10.29
CA LEU A 109 -0.04 -14.89 10.21
C LEU A 109 0.61 -14.94 8.83
N LEU A 110 1.38 -13.92 8.50
CA LEU A 110 2.21 -13.94 7.29
C LEU A 110 3.66 -13.86 7.70
N ASN A 111 4.43 -14.86 7.30
CA ASN A 111 5.87 -14.77 7.32
C ASN A 111 6.37 -13.92 6.13
N TYR A 112 7.66 -13.58 6.14
CA TYR A 112 8.24 -12.72 5.10
C TYR A 112 8.11 -13.29 3.68
N GLN A 113 8.20 -14.61 3.50
CA GLN A 113 8.07 -15.23 2.18
C GLN A 113 6.64 -15.13 1.64
N GLU A 114 5.64 -15.37 2.49
CA GLU A 114 4.23 -15.23 2.16
C GLU A 114 3.87 -13.77 1.84
N PHE A 115 4.31 -12.84 2.68
CA PHE A 115 4.14 -11.40 2.43
C PHE A 115 4.82 -10.96 1.13
N LYS A 116 6.06 -11.39 0.87
CA LYS A 116 6.77 -11.06 -0.36
C LYS A 116 6.04 -11.61 -1.59
N LEU A 117 5.54 -12.84 -1.52
CA LEU A 117 4.76 -13.44 -2.59
C LEU A 117 3.49 -12.63 -2.88
N TYR A 118 2.78 -12.19 -1.84
CA TYR A 118 1.65 -11.28 -1.98
C TYR A 118 2.04 -10.02 -2.76
N THR A 119 3.13 -9.34 -2.41
CA THR A 119 3.52 -8.09 -3.11
C THR A 119 3.82 -8.32 -4.60
N ILE A 120 4.39 -9.48 -4.96
CA ILE A 120 4.66 -9.85 -6.35
C ILE A 120 3.35 -10.06 -7.11
N ILE A 121 2.43 -10.83 -6.56
CA ILE A 121 1.14 -11.11 -7.19
C ILE A 121 0.29 -9.84 -7.28
N TYR A 122 0.32 -8.99 -6.26
CA TYR A 122 -0.38 -7.71 -6.26
C TYR A 122 0.07 -6.83 -7.44
N ILE A 123 1.38 -6.71 -7.66
CA ILE A 123 1.93 -5.96 -8.78
C ILE A 123 1.57 -6.56 -10.14
N ASP A 124 1.65 -7.88 -10.30
CA ASP A 124 1.25 -8.54 -11.54
C ASP A 124 -0.24 -8.29 -11.85
N LYS A 125 -1.12 -8.38 -10.84
CA LYS A 125 -2.54 -8.05 -10.97
C LYS A 125 -2.75 -6.58 -11.38
N LEU A 126 -2.03 -5.63 -10.76
CA LEU A 126 -2.12 -4.21 -11.11
C LEU A 126 -1.67 -3.94 -12.55
N GLN A 127 -0.54 -4.50 -12.98
CA GLN A 127 -0.04 -4.33 -14.35
C GLN A 127 -0.98 -4.91 -15.40
N ARG A 128 -1.63 -6.05 -15.10
CA ARG A 128 -2.64 -6.63 -16.00
C ARG A 128 -3.87 -5.75 -16.13
N ARG A 129 -4.35 -5.15 -15.03
CA ARG A 129 -5.47 -4.21 -15.05
C ARG A 129 -5.17 -2.97 -15.90
N GLN A 130 -4.01 -2.35 -15.68
CA GLN A 130 -3.58 -1.16 -16.45
C GLN A 130 -3.51 -1.45 -17.96
N LYS A 131 -2.91 -2.57 -18.35
CA LYS A 131 -2.85 -2.99 -19.77
C LYS A 131 -4.23 -3.20 -20.39
N THR A 132 -5.19 -3.73 -19.63
CA THR A 132 -6.56 -3.91 -20.11
C THR A 132 -7.26 -2.56 -20.29
N GLU A 133 -7.15 -1.66 -19.30
CA GLU A 133 -7.75 -0.33 -19.36
C GLU A 133 -7.17 0.53 -20.50
N GLU A 134 -5.86 0.44 -20.76
CA GLU A 134 -5.22 1.12 -21.90
C GLU A 134 -5.79 0.63 -23.23
N LYS A 135 -5.91 -0.70 -23.41
CA LYS A 135 -6.53 -1.28 -24.61
C LYS A 135 -7.96 -0.82 -24.81
N GLU A 136 -8.77 -0.81 -23.74
CA GLU A 136 -10.15 -0.33 -23.81
C GLU A 136 -10.24 1.16 -24.17
N LYS A 137 -9.36 2.00 -23.61
CA LYS A 137 -9.29 3.43 -23.95
C LYS A 137 -8.90 3.64 -25.41
N GLU A 138 -7.94 2.89 -25.93
CA GLU A 138 -7.55 2.94 -27.34
C GLU A 138 -8.70 2.53 -28.27
N GLU A 139 -9.41 1.44 -27.95
CA GLU A 139 -10.56 0.96 -28.73
C GLU A 139 -11.71 1.98 -28.74
N ARG A 140 -12.06 2.55 -27.57
CA ARG A 140 -13.05 3.63 -27.46
C ARG A 140 -12.66 4.82 -28.31
N THR A 141 -11.40 5.25 -28.24
CA THR A 141 -10.87 6.37 -29.02
C THR A 141 -10.96 6.09 -30.52
N ARG A 142 -10.51 4.92 -30.99
CA ARG A 142 -10.63 4.50 -32.40
C ARG A 142 -12.09 4.49 -32.88
N SER A 143 -13.01 3.98 -32.06
CA SER A 143 -14.44 3.96 -32.40
C SER A 143 -15.03 5.37 -32.55
N LEU A 144 -14.63 6.32 -31.69
CA LEU A 144 -15.07 7.72 -31.73
C LEU A 144 -14.55 8.42 -32.98
N TYR A 145 -13.28 8.20 -33.34
CA TYR A 145 -12.71 8.70 -34.59
C TYR A 145 -13.43 8.15 -35.83
N SER A 146 -13.75 6.84 -35.84
CA SER A 146 -14.49 6.21 -36.93
C SER A 146 -15.91 6.76 -37.10
N LYS A 147 -16.65 6.94 -35.99
CA LYS A 147 -18.00 7.53 -36.00
C LYS A 147 -18.00 8.98 -36.52
N ARG A 148 -17.06 9.81 -36.07
CA ARG A 148 -16.93 11.20 -36.55
C ARG A 148 -16.66 11.27 -38.05
N LYS A 149 -15.84 10.35 -38.58
CA LYS A 149 -15.54 10.28 -40.02
C LYS A 149 -16.74 9.83 -40.86
N CYS A 150 -17.64 9.00 -40.32
CA CYS A 150 -18.90 8.65 -40.99
C CYS A 150 -19.92 9.80 -41.02
N HIS A 151 -19.93 10.70 -40.04
CA HIS A 151 -20.85 11.85 -40.01
C HIS A 151 -20.38 13.07 -40.83
N MET A 152 -19.17 13.04 -41.39
CA MET A 152 -18.64 14.09 -42.28
C MET A 152 -18.72 13.73 -43.78
N LYS A 153 -19.31 12.58 -44.12
CA LYS A 153 -19.61 12.16 -45.50
C LYS A 153 -21.11 12.20 -45.72
#